data_AF-A0A2V8QS97-F1
#
_entry.id   AF-A0A2V8QS97-F1
#
_cell.length_a   1.000
_cell.length_b   1.000
_cell.length_c   1.000
_cell.angle_alpha   90.00
_cell.angle_beta   90.00
_cell.angle_gamma   90.00
#
_symmetry.space_group_name_H-M   'P 1'
#
loop_
_entity.id
_entity.type
_entity.pdbx_description
1 polymer ?
#
loop_
_entity_poly.entity_id
_entity_poly.type
_entity_poly.pdbx_seq_one_letter_code
_entity_poly.pdbx_strand_id
1 'polypeptide(L)'
;MIWLVLLLCLLILAAATAATAARREARRTGLPAGALLYSDTGRPVGRIAPTEVGAEGVRQERPLVSSLLGLVGRPDYLIEAEGGVVPVEIKSTACPADG
;
A
#
# COMPACT_ATOMS: atom_id res chain seq x y z
N MET A 1 -8.87 -40.59 -6.62
CA MET A 1 -7.58 -40.01 -6.17
C MET A 1 -6.86 -39.27 -7.29
N ILE A 2 -6.64 -39.87 -8.47
CA ILE A 2 -5.90 -39.20 -9.57
C ILE A 2 -6.52 -37.86 -10.02
N TRP A 3 -7.84 -37.78 -10.10
CA TRP A 3 -8.56 -36.54 -10.42
C TRP A 3 -8.35 -35.42 -9.39
N LEU A 4 -8.25 -35.76 -8.10
CA LEU A 4 -7.97 -34.79 -7.05
C LEU A 4 -6.54 -34.25 -7.16
N VAL A 5 -5.58 -35.12 -7.52
CA VAL A 5 -4.20 -34.71 -7.77
C VAL A 5 -4.12 -33.78 -8.98
N LEU A 6 -4.80 -34.13 -10.09
CA LEU A 6 -4.84 -33.27 -11.28
C LEU A 6 -5.48 -31.91 -10.99
N LEU A 7 -6.59 -31.88 -10.26
CA LEU A 7 -7.25 -30.64 -9.85
C LEU A 7 -6.32 -29.79 -8.96
N LEU A 8 -5.65 -30.40 -7.98
CA LEU A 8 -4.70 -29.70 -7.12
C LEU A 8 -3.53 -29.10 -7.93
N CYS A 9 -2.96 -29.86 -8.86
CA CYS A 9 -1.91 -29.37 -9.75
C CYS A 9 -2.38 -28.17 -10.59
N LEU A 10 -3.61 -28.22 -11.11
CA LEU A 10 -4.20 -27.12 -11.87
C LEU A 10 -4.41 -25.87 -11.01
N LEU A 11 -4.90 -26.03 -9.78
CA LEU A 11 -5.07 -24.91 -8.84
C LEU A 11 -3.74 -24.27 -8.45
N ILE A 12 -2.70 -25.07 -8.20
CA ILE A 12 -1.35 -24.57 -7.90
C ILE A 12 -0.80 -23.79 -9.11
N LEU A 13 -0.96 -24.33 -10.32
CA LEU A 13 -0.51 -23.66 -11.53
C LEU A 13 -1.24 -22.32 -11.74
N ALA A 14 -2.56 -22.30 -11.55
CA ALA A 14 -3.36 -21.08 -11.64
C ALA A 14 -2.97 -20.04 -10.57
N ALA A 15 -2.72 -20.48 -9.33
CA ALA A 15 -2.26 -19.58 -8.27
C ALA A 15 -0.88 -18.99 -8.57
N ALA A 16 0.04 -19.82 -9.10
CA ALA A 16 1.38 -19.38 -9.47
C ALA A 16 1.35 -18.34 -10.61
N THR A 17 0.57 -18.57 -11.66
CA THR A 17 0.45 -17.62 -12.77
C THR A 17 -0.20 -16.31 -12.31
N ALA A 18 -1.27 -16.37 -11.52
CA ALA A 18 -1.91 -15.20 -10.94
C ALA A 18 -0.95 -14.39 -10.05
N ALA A 19 -0.17 -15.05 -9.18
CA ALA A 19 0.81 -14.39 -8.32
C ALA A 19 1.92 -13.70 -9.13
N THR A 20 2.39 -14.32 -10.22
CA THR A 20 3.42 -13.71 -11.07
C THR A 20 2.87 -12.49 -11.84
N ALA A 21 1.64 -12.56 -12.33
CA ALA A 21 0.98 -11.43 -13.00
C ALA A 21 0.77 -10.27 -12.02
N ALA A 22 0.24 -10.54 -10.82
CA ALA A 22 0.05 -9.53 -9.78
C ALA A 22 1.38 -8.84 -9.39
N ARG A 23 2.46 -9.62 -9.21
CA ARG A 23 3.79 -9.07 -8.92
C ARG A 23 4.35 -8.23 -10.07
N ARG A 24 4.09 -8.60 -11.33
CA ARG A 24 4.51 -7.82 -12.50
C ARG A 24 3.78 -6.49 -12.54
N GLU A 25 2.47 -6.51 -12.30
CA GLU A 25 1.66 -5.30 -12.32
C GLU A 25 2.02 -4.36 -11.15
N ALA A 26 2.21 -4.91 -9.95
CA ALA A 26 2.67 -4.12 -8.80
C ALA A 26 4.03 -3.42 -9.04
N ARG A 27 4.93 -4.03 -9.83
CA ARG A 27 6.20 -3.37 -10.22
C ARG A 27 6.01 -2.25 -11.24
N ARG A 28 4.94 -2.30 -12.04
CA ARG A 28 4.65 -1.26 -13.06
C ARG A 28 4.05 0.00 -12.46
N THR A 29 3.35 -0.10 -11.33
CA THR A 29 2.75 1.06 -10.66
C THR A 29 3.81 1.97 -10.00
N GLY A 30 5.02 1.46 -9.76
CA GLY A 30 6.07 2.19 -9.04
C GLY A 30 5.77 2.40 -7.56
N LEU A 31 4.72 1.78 -7.02
CA LEU A 31 4.36 1.88 -5.60
C LEU A 31 5.40 1.14 -4.75
N PRO A 32 5.77 1.68 -3.57
CA PRO A 32 6.69 1.01 -2.68
C PRO A 32 6.07 -0.29 -2.16
N ALA A 33 6.88 -1.34 -2.10
CA ALA A 33 6.51 -2.55 -1.38
C ALA A 33 6.56 -2.28 0.12
N GLY A 34 5.56 -2.76 0.87
CA GLY A 34 5.52 -2.53 2.31
C GLY A 34 4.15 -2.75 2.93
N ALA A 35 4.06 -2.48 4.23
CA ALA A 35 2.80 -2.50 4.96
C ALA A 35 2.11 -1.14 4.85
N LEU A 36 0.81 -1.13 4.55
CA LEU A 36 0.02 0.08 4.59
C LEU A 36 -0.11 0.54 6.05
N LEU A 37 0.39 1.72 6.36
CA LEU A 37 0.24 2.32 7.67
C LEU A 37 -1.00 3.24 7.74
N TYR A 38 -1.22 4.04 6.70
CA TYR A 38 -2.34 4.99 6.62
C TYR A 38 -2.93 5.11 5.22
N SER A 39 -4.22 5.42 5.19
CA SER A 39 -5.02 5.80 4.03
C SER A 39 -5.91 6.99 4.36
N ASP A 40 -5.89 8.02 3.52
CA ASP A 40 -6.73 9.22 3.64
C ASP A 40 -8.24 8.90 3.56
N THR A 41 -8.56 7.91 2.72
CA THR A 41 -9.93 7.46 2.45
C THR A 41 -10.49 6.52 3.52
N GLY A 42 -9.66 6.01 4.44
CA GLY A 42 -10.12 5.30 5.63
C GLY A 42 -9.33 4.05 6.00
N ARG A 43 -9.30 3.82 7.33
CA ARG A 43 -8.64 2.77 8.12
C ARG A 43 -7.13 2.73 7.99
N PRO A 44 -6.41 3.44 8.88
CA PRO A 44 -5.01 3.17 9.08
C PRO A 44 -4.84 1.73 9.63
N VAL A 45 -3.71 1.10 9.35
CA VAL A 45 -3.40 -0.27 9.75
C VAL A 45 -2.02 -0.22 10.39
N GLY A 46 -1.92 -0.45 11.70
CA GLY A 46 -0.66 -0.30 12.43
C GLY A 46 -0.52 1.03 13.17
N ARG A 47 0.70 1.41 13.52
CA ARG A 47 0.99 2.57 14.39
C ARG A 47 1.64 3.68 13.58
N ILE A 48 0.96 4.80 13.38
CA ILE A 48 1.57 6.02 12.83
C ILE A 48 1.52 7.06 13.91
N ALA A 49 2.63 7.40 14.53
CA ALA A 49 2.61 8.44 15.54
C ALA A 49 2.10 9.79 14.96
N PRO A 50 1.17 10.51 15.63
CA PRO A 50 0.61 10.27 16.96
C PRO A 50 -0.81 9.65 16.91
N THR A 51 -1.02 8.64 16.09
CA THR A 51 -2.29 7.93 15.87
C THR A 51 -2.06 6.43 16.08
N GLU A 52 -2.44 5.94 17.26
CA GLU A 52 -2.58 4.50 17.50
C GLU A 52 -3.89 4.02 16.85
N VAL A 53 -3.85 2.87 16.17
CA VAL A 53 -5.02 2.35 15.47
C VAL A 53 -5.37 0.98 16.03
N GLY A 54 -6.41 0.97 16.86
CA GLY A 54 -7.06 -0.25 17.35
C GLY A 54 -8.16 -0.73 16.39
N ALA A 55 -8.63 -1.96 16.64
CA ALA A 55 -9.61 -2.69 15.84
C ALA A 55 -11.00 -2.01 15.68
N GLU A 56 -11.25 -0.91 16.39
CA GLU A 56 -12.55 -0.20 16.39
C GLU A 56 -12.56 1.13 15.64
N GLY A 57 -11.49 1.47 14.91
CA GLY A 57 -11.52 2.56 13.93
C GLY A 57 -11.33 3.95 14.53
N VAL A 58 -10.15 4.52 14.30
CA VAL A 58 -9.92 5.96 14.40
C VAL A 58 -9.36 6.44 13.06
N ARG A 59 -10.15 7.27 12.39
CA ARG A 59 -9.79 8.01 11.18
C ARG A 59 -8.67 8.99 11.55
N GLN A 60 -7.63 9.11 10.73
CA GLN A 60 -6.55 10.08 11.00
C GLN A 60 -7.13 11.50 11.07
N GLU A 61 -7.18 12.09 12.28
CA GLU A 61 -7.86 13.37 12.50
C GLU A 61 -6.99 14.60 12.15
N ARG A 62 -5.67 14.44 11.98
CA ARG A 62 -4.73 15.57 11.84
C ARG A 62 -3.66 15.35 10.76
N PRO A 63 -3.27 16.40 10.03
CA PRO A 63 -2.17 16.34 9.05
C PRO A 63 -0.83 16.09 9.73
N LEU A 64 0.14 15.58 8.98
CA LEU A 64 1.54 15.49 9.40
C LEU A 64 2.12 16.91 9.44
N VAL A 65 2.84 17.22 10.52
CA VAL A 65 3.44 18.53 10.75
C VAL A 65 4.94 18.37 11.00
N SER A 66 5.75 19.11 10.26
CA SER A 66 7.19 19.25 10.50
C SER A 66 7.50 20.69 10.89
N SER A 67 7.67 20.93 12.18
CA SER A 67 8.04 22.27 12.69
C SER A 67 9.41 22.71 12.20
N LEU A 68 10.36 21.77 12.04
CA LEU A 68 11.70 22.04 11.55
C LEU A 68 11.68 22.54 10.09
N LEU A 69 10.83 21.95 9.25
CA LEU A 69 10.72 22.32 7.84
C LEU A 69 9.64 23.39 7.59
N GLY A 70 8.84 23.75 8.60
CA GLY A 70 7.69 24.63 8.44
C GLY A 70 6.61 24.04 7.52
N LEU A 71 6.50 22.71 7.43
CA LEU A 71 5.60 22.02 6.50
C LEU A 71 4.43 21.36 7.22
N VAL A 72 3.27 21.39 6.57
CA VAL A 72 2.07 20.66 6.96
C VAL A 72 1.55 19.94 5.71
N GLY A 73 1.23 18.65 5.83
CA GLY A 73 0.77 17.85 4.70
C GLY A 73 -0.07 16.65 5.11
N ARG A 74 -0.88 16.16 4.19
CA ARG A 74 -1.71 14.97 4.35
C ARG A 74 -1.62 14.15 3.06
N PRO A 75 -0.65 13.22 2.97
CA PRO A 75 -0.53 12.36 1.79
C PRO A 75 -1.72 11.39 1.71
N ASP A 76 -2.02 10.86 0.53
CA ASP A 76 -3.08 9.87 0.37
C ASP A 76 -2.81 8.58 1.17
N TYR A 77 -1.54 8.15 1.24
CA TYR A 77 -1.14 6.95 2.00
C TYR A 77 0.23 7.11 2.67
N LEU A 78 0.46 6.32 3.72
CA LEU A 78 1.80 6.05 4.27
C LEU A 78 2.08 4.56 4.21
N ILE A 79 3.26 4.18 3.72
CA ILE A 79 3.69 2.78 3.60
C ILE A 79 4.99 2.58 4.39
N GLU A 80 5.01 1.57 5.26
CA GLU A 80 6.24 1.08 5.90
C GLU A 80 7.00 0.19 4.91
N ALA A 81 8.03 0.77 4.29
CA ALA A 81 8.94 0.06 3.42
C ALA A 81 10.25 -0.28 4.16
N GLU A 82 11.10 -1.10 3.54
CA GLU A 82 12.39 -1.51 4.11
C GLU A 82 13.29 -0.32 4.50
N GLY A 83 13.19 0.80 3.78
CA GLY A 83 13.95 2.04 4.03
C GLY A 83 13.26 3.05 4.96
N GLY A 84 12.10 2.72 5.53
CA GLY A 84 11.32 3.60 6.39
C GLY A 84 9.93 3.93 5.83
N VAL A 85 9.29 4.94 6.42
CA VAL A 85 7.93 5.36 6.05
C VAL A 85 7.96 6.22 4.79
N VAL A 86 7.27 5.76 3.75
CA VAL A 86 7.17 6.44 2.45
C VAL A 86 5.77 7.07 2.31
N PRO A 87 5.67 8.41 2.16
CA PRO A 87 4.42 9.04 1.79
C PRO A 87 4.11 8.79 0.31
N VAL A 88 2.87 8.41 0.01
CA VAL A 88 2.40 8.12 -1.34
C VAL A 88 1.21 9.01 -1.66
N GLU A 89 1.26 9.60 -2.85
CA GLU A 89 0.22 10.45 -3.43
C GLU A 89 -0.26 9.81 -4.73
N ILE A 90 -1.56 9.57 -4.86
CA ILE A 90 -2.14 8.98 -6.06
C ILE A 90 -2.67 10.12 -6.95
N LYS A 91 -2.25 10.10 -8.21
CA LYS A 91 -2.81 10.97 -9.25
C LYS A 91 -3.60 10.13 -10.25
N SER A 92 -4.78 10.61 -10.61
CA SER A 92 -5.67 9.94 -11.56
C SER A 92 -5.20 10.07 -13.02
N THR A 93 -4.31 11.02 -13.30
CA THR A 93 -3.75 11.29 -14.62
C THR A 93 -2.28 10.89 -14.68
N ALA A 94 -1.83 10.51 -15.88
CA ALA A 94 -0.42 10.28 -16.14
C ALA A 94 0.40 11.56 -15.91
N CYS A 95 1.69 11.38 -15.59
CA CYS A 95 2.64 12.48 -15.57
C CYS A 95 2.69 13.14 -16.95
N PRO A 96 2.59 14.47 -17.06
CA PRO A 96 2.78 15.19 -18.32
C PRO A 96 4.14 14.88 -18.96
N ALA A 97 4.21 14.97 -20.29
CA ALA A 97 5.44 14.64 -21.03
C ALA A 97 6.60 15.63 -20.79
N ASP A 98 6.28 16.78 -20.23
CA ASP A 98 7.11 17.95 -19.97
C ASP A 98 7.55 18.10 -18.50
N GLY A 99 7.43 17.02 -17.71
CA GLY A 99 7.84 16.98 -16.30
C GLY A 99 9.29 17.36 -16.04
#